data_AF-A0A1J4K8P5-F1
#
_entry.id   AF-A0A1J4K8P5-F1
#
_cell.length_a   1.000
_cell.length_b   1.000
_cell.length_c   1.000
_cell.angle_alpha   90.00
_cell.angle_beta   90.00
_cell.angle_gamma   90.00
#
_symmetry.space_group_name_H-M   'P 1'
#
loop_
_entity.id
_entity.type
_entity.pdbx_description
1 polymer ?
#
loop_
_entity_poly.entity_id
_entity_poly.type
_entity_poly.pdbx_seq_one_letter_code
_entity_poly.pdbx_strand_id
1 'polypeptide(L)'
;MMSGGNQINDSRRARYHLGIQNVVVYCACFSLFFVIVSILVEVPISTMMITQTRKNIGVVIFVCAISFFAVFSFKTSRSSVCFLPLFFVIVLICCPVFLLSQESRHGFNSVTIPSDALPYCPKNMSKRSLPKINPNKYVVFQPTNTGTGNRILALVSAYALSLVTGRQLLVDWQISSVFKAQFSSLFESNIIKPLSSVVFTNQSMNEDDYHFLNLVYCRQCSLRLRHPNFVLLASENLNKEFTKTFIIVRSNVYFAPDLMANVHHREAMCSEFEPKHLFSSLFNRLLKLSPDLESELNHTLDTIENRDIIGIQVRLKDRVGFPKQKVGSFFNCANYISTKYEDPLFFIASDSEELKRKAKLFFGDKLLKFTRKPREFSEKGIQAAVLDLMMLSKC
;
A
#
# COMPACT_ATOMS: atom_id res chain seq x y z
N MET A 1 -50.39 -59.04 -61.88
CA MET A 1 -50.47 -58.85 -63.35
C MET A 1 -49.76 -57.54 -63.68
N MET A 2 -48.81 -57.58 -64.63
CA MET A 2 -48.25 -56.50 -65.47
C MET A 2 -47.92 -55.16 -64.78
N SER A 3 -46.81 -54.45 -64.97
CA SER A 3 -45.78 -54.31 -66.01
C SER A 3 -45.41 -52.82 -65.94
N GLY A 4 -44.17 -52.45 -66.26
CA GLY A 4 -43.90 -51.10 -66.78
C GLY A 4 -43.03 -50.21 -65.88
N GLY A 5 -41.86 -49.85 -66.42
CA GLY A 5 -40.85 -49.00 -65.78
C GLY A 5 -40.86 -47.54 -66.23
N ASN A 6 -39.67 -46.93 -66.11
CA ASN A 6 -39.19 -45.61 -66.55
C ASN A 6 -39.25 -44.43 -65.55
N GLN A 7 -38.21 -44.35 -64.71
CA GLN A 7 -37.03 -43.44 -64.81
C GLN A 7 -37.18 -42.02 -65.43
N ILE A 8 -36.40 -41.07 -64.83
CA ILE A 8 -35.91 -39.73 -65.32
C ILE A 8 -36.85 -38.55 -64.92
N ASN A 9 -36.49 -37.43 -64.26
CA ASN A 9 -35.21 -36.70 -64.13
C ASN A 9 -35.18 -35.69 -62.95
N ASP A 10 -33.95 -35.31 -62.58
CA ASP A 10 -33.47 -33.99 -62.12
C ASP A 10 -34.13 -33.21 -60.96
N SER A 11 -33.45 -33.25 -59.81
CA SER A 11 -33.39 -32.13 -58.86
C SER A 11 -32.12 -32.24 -57.99
N ARG A 12 -30.95 -32.06 -58.62
CA ARG A 12 -29.69 -31.74 -57.92
C ARG A 12 -29.08 -30.46 -58.50
N ARG A 13 -29.39 -29.32 -57.89
CA ARG A 13 -28.43 -28.22 -57.63
C ARG A 13 -29.13 -27.12 -56.84
N ALA A 14 -28.34 -26.41 -56.03
CA ALA A 14 -28.74 -25.29 -55.16
C ALA A 14 -29.44 -25.66 -53.84
N ARG A 15 -28.69 -26.24 -52.88
CA ARG A 15 -28.98 -26.04 -51.44
C ARG A 15 -27.79 -26.23 -50.48
N TYR A 16 -26.54 -26.17 -50.96
CA TYR A 16 -25.34 -26.37 -50.12
C TYR A 16 -24.52 -25.10 -49.79
N HIS A 17 -24.92 -23.91 -50.26
CA HIS A 17 -24.07 -22.72 -50.10
C HIS A 17 -24.35 -21.83 -48.86
N LEU A 18 -25.45 -22.02 -48.13
CA LEU A 18 -25.72 -21.23 -46.92
C LEU A 18 -24.93 -21.69 -45.67
N GLY A 19 -24.47 -22.93 -45.63
CA GLY A 19 -23.74 -23.46 -44.46
C GLY A 19 -22.32 -22.89 -44.31
N ILE A 20 -21.63 -22.66 -45.41
CA ILE A 20 -20.22 -22.23 -45.40
C ILE A 20 -20.08 -20.75 -45.04
N GLN A 21 -21.02 -19.90 -45.46
CA GLN A 21 -20.98 -18.47 -45.13
C GLN A 21 -21.16 -18.23 -43.61
N ASN A 22 -21.99 -19.02 -42.94
CA ASN A 22 -22.17 -18.92 -41.49
C ASN A 22 -20.92 -19.37 -40.72
N VAL A 23 -20.18 -20.37 -41.21
CA VAL A 23 -18.92 -20.81 -40.58
C VAL A 23 -17.85 -19.73 -40.66
N VAL A 24 -17.73 -19.03 -41.79
CA VAL A 24 -16.76 -17.93 -41.95
C VAL A 24 -17.07 -16.78 -41.00
N VAL A 25 -18.36 -16.42 -40.86
CA VAL A 25 -18.78 -15.36 -39.92
C VAL A 25 -18.53 -15.77 -38.47
N TYR A 26 -18.82 -17.02 -38.09
CA TYR A 26 -18.51 -17.53 -36.75
C TYR A 26 -17.01 -17.53 -36.47
N CYS A 27 -16.17 -17.98 -37.40
CA CYS A 27 -14.71 -17.94 -37.26
C CYS A 27 -14.18 -16.51 -37.12
N ALA A 28 -14.72 -15.56 -37.88
CA ALA A 28 -14.34 -14.16 -37.81
C ALA A 28 -14.75 -13.52 -36.48
N CYS A 29 -16.00 -13.73 -36.02
CA CYS A 29 -16.48 -13.23 -34.74
C CYS A 29 -15.73 -13.86 -33.55
N PHE A 30 -15.40 -15.15 -33.63
CA PHE A 30 -14.65 -15.84 -32.58
C PHE A 30 -13.19 -15.36 -32.53
N SER A 31 -12.55 -15.18 -33.69
CA SER A 31 -11.20 -14.59 -33.76
C SER A 31 -11.17 -13.16 -33.23
N LEU A 32 -12.17 -12.35 -33.58
CA LEU A 32 -12.29 -10.98 -33.08
C LEU A 32 -12.53 -10.94 -31.57
N PHE A 33 -13.38 -11.81 -31.04
CA PHE A 33 -13.59 -11.96 -29.60
C PHE A 33 -12.27 -12.33 -28.88
N PHE A 34 -11.50 -13.26 -29.42
CA PHE A 34 -10.20 -13.63 -28.86
C PHE A 34 -9.18 -12.50 -28.94
N VAL A 35 -9.12 -11.72 -30.02
CA VAL A 35 -8.26 -10.54 -30.11
C VAL A 35 -8.66 -9.49 -29.07
N ILE A 36 -9.96 -9.24 -28.89
CA ILE A 36 -10.47 -8.30 -27.89
C ILE A 36 -10.13 -8.78 -26.47
N VAL A 37 -10.36 -10.06 -26.15
CA VAL A 37 -10.01 -10.63 -24.84
C VAL A 37 -8.49 -10.61 -24.63
N SER A 38 -7.69 -10.89 -25.65
CA SER A 38 -6.23 -10.84 -25.57
C SER A 38 -5.76 -9.42 -25.25
N ILE A 39 -6.26 -8.41 -25.96
CA ILE A 39 -5.93 -7.00 -25.68
C ILE A 39 -6.40 -6.60 -24.28
N LEU A 40 -7.62 -6.99 -23.88
CA LEU A 40 -8.18 -6.68 -22.57
C LEU A 40 -7.48 -7.39 -21.40
N VAL A 41 -6.81 -8.51 -21.64
CA VAL A 41 -6.05 -9.28 -20.64
C VAL A 41 -4.56 -8.89 -20.63
N GLU A 42 -3.98 -8.63 -21.80
CA GLU A 42 -2.57 -8.25 -21.96
C GLU A 42 -2.29 -6.85 -21.43
N VAL A 43 -3.21 -5.90 -21.58
CA VAL A 43 -3.10 -4.53 -21.03
C VAL A 43 -3.00 -4.52 -19.49
N PRO A 44 -3.85 -5.23 -18.73
CA PRO A 44 -3.69 -5.35 -17.28
C PRO A 44 -2.50 -6.23 -16.85
N ILE A 45 -2.15 -7.30 -17.58
CA ILE A 45 -1.00 -8.15 -17.21
C ILE A 45 0.34 -7.43 -17.44
N SER A 46 0.48 -6.71 -18.55
CA SER A 46 1.69 -5.93 -18.86
C SER A 46 1.92 -4.77 -17.90
N THR A 47 0.85 -4.26 -17.27
CA THR A 47 0.94 -3.24 -16.21
C THR A 47 1.18 -3.84 -14.81
N MET A 48 1.05 -5.16 -14.63
CA MET A 48 1.18 -5.85 -13.34
C MET A 48 2.52 -6.58 -13.10
N MET A 49 3.37 -6.81 -14.11
CA MET A 49 4.56 -7.67 -13.96
C MET A 49 5.91 -6.96 -14.16
N ILE A 50 6.75 -6.95 -13.11
CA ILE A 50 8.02 -6.21 -13.04
C ILE A 50 9.28 -7.09 -13.27
N THR A 51 9.18 -8.42 -13.41
CA THR A 51 10.36 -9.28 -13.66
C THR A 51 10.29 -10.05 -14.96
N GLN A 52 11.36 -9.97 -15.77
CA GLN A 52 11.51 -10.53 -17.13
C GLN A 52 11.19 -12.04 -17.21
N THR A 53 11.53 -12.81 -16.18
CA THR A 53 11.30 -14.26 -16.11
C THR A 53 9.82 -14.63 -16.01
N ARG A 54 8.98 -13.78 -15.40
CA ARG A 54 7.53 -14.04 -15.28
C ARG A 54 6.74 -13.67 -16.54
N LYS A 55 7.26 -12.75 -17.38
CA LYS A 55 6.73 -12.49 -18.73
C LYS A 55 6.75 -13.76 -19.59
N ASN A 56 7.84 -14.53 -19.51
CA ASN A 56 8.02 -15.70 -20.36
C ASN A 56 7.05 -16.85 -20.02
N ILE A 57 6.73 -17.07 -18.74
CA ILE A 57 5.83 -18.16 -18.33
C ILE A 57 4.38 -17.84 -18.73
N GLY A 58 3.91 -16.60 -18.51
CA GLY A 58 2.55 -16.20 -18.90
C GLY A 58 2.33 -16.26 -20.41
N VAL A 59 3.30 -15.79 -21.20
CA VAL A 59 3.26 -15.85 -22.66
C VAL A 59 3.32 -17.30 -23.16
N VAL A 60 4.15 -18.16 -22.56
CA VAL A 60 4.24 -19.58 -22.94
C VAL A 60 2.93 -20.32 -22.66
N ILE A 61 2.31 -20.13 -21.49
CA ILE A 61 1.01 -20.76 -21.17
C ILE A 61 -0.07 -20.27 -22.14
N PHE A 62 -0.07 -18.99 -22.49
CA PHE A 62 -1.02 -18.40 -23.42
C PHE A 62 -0.84 -18.91 -24.85
N VAL A 63 0.39 -18.98 -25.35
CA VAL A 63 0.73 -19.53 -26.68
C VAL A 63 0.39 -21.02 -26.73
N CYS A 64 0.71 -21.80 -25.71
CA CYS A 64 0.33 -23.21 -25.63
C CYS A 64 -1.19 -23.41 -25.62
N ALA A 65 -1.95 -22.57 -24.92
CA ALA A 65 -3.41 -22.63 -24.90
C ALA A 65 -4.01 -22.30 -26.28
N ILE A 66 -3.49 -21.30 -26.99
CA ILE A 66 -3.91 -20.94 -28.35
C ILE A 66 -3.58 -22.08 -29.33
N SER A 67 -2.35 -22.61 -29.29
CA SER A 67 -1.94 -23.72 -30.17
C SER A 67 -2.79 -24.97 -29.92
N PHE A 68 -3.12 -25.28 -28.67
CA PHE A 68 -3.97 -26.42 -28.34
C PHE A 68 -5.42 -26.25 -28.85
N PHE A 69 -5.99 -25.03 -28.73
CA PHE A 69 -7.33 -24.72 -29.23
C PHE A 69 -7.43 -24.70 -30.76
N ALA A 70 -6.38 -24.23 -31.45
CA ALA A 70 -6.31 -24.23 -32.90
C ALA A 70 -6.26 -25.66 -33.47
N VAL A 71 -5.52 -26.57 -32.82
CA VAL A 71 -5.44 -27.99 -33.20
C VAL A 71 -6.77 -28.72 -32.95
N PHE A 72 -7.47 -28.40 -31.87
CA PHE A 72 -8.77 -29.02 -31.56
C PHE A 72 -9.91 -28.54 -32.47
N SER A 73 -9.94 -27.26 -32.82
CA SER A 73 -10.96 -26.69 -33.71
C SER A 73 -10.95 -27.29 -35.13
N PHE A 74 -9.82 -27.84 -35.58
CA PHE A 74 -9.67 -28.35 -36.94
C PHE A 74 -10.16 -29.79 -37.15
N LYS A 75 -10.41 -30.58 -36.09
CA LYS A 75 -10.56 -32.04 -36.24
C LYS A 75 -11.92 -32.64 -35.90
N THR A 76 -12.91 -31.86 -35.47
CA THR A 76 -14.16 -32.44 -34.96
C THR A 76 -15.41 -31.87 -35.60
N SER A 77 -15.86 -32.50 -36.70
CA SER A 77 -17.22 -32.37 -37.21
C SER A 77 -18.11 -33.46 -36.58
N ARG A 78 -18.67 -33.22 -35.39
CA ARG A 78 -19.90 -33.86 -34.87
C ARG A 78 -20.23 -33.35 -33.47
N SER A 79 -21.53 -33.25 -33.18
CA SER A 79 -22.21 -32.44 -32.14
C SER A 79 -21.89 -32.66 -30.66
N SER A 80 -20.76 -33.29 -30.30
CA SER A 80 -20.39 -33.56 -28.89
C SER A 80 -19.30 -32.62 -28.35
N VAL A 81 -18.94 -31.56 -29.08
CA VAL A 81 -17.69 -30.80 -28.86
C VAL A 81 -17.88 -29.51 -28.05
N CYS A 82 -19.09 -29.07 -27.71
CA CYS A 82 -19.24 -27.79 -27.00
C CYS A 82 -18.81 -27.82 -25.52
N PHE A 83 -18.68 -29.00 -24.89
CA PHE A 83 -18.32 -29.08 -23.46
C PHE A 83 -16.82 -28.98 -23.18
N LEU A 84 -15.96 -29.48 -24.06
CA LEU A 84 -14.51 -29.48 -23.85
C LEU A 84 -13.91 -28.05 -23.88
N PRO A 85 -14.25 -27.19 -24.84
CA PRO A 85 -13.78 -25.80 -24.90
C PRO A 85 -14.24 -25.00 -23.68
N LEU A 86 -15.49 -25.20 -23.26
CA LEU A 86 -16.05 -24.52 -22.09
C LEU A 86 -15.33 -24.96 -20.82
N PHE A 87 -15.03 -26.26 -20.66
CA PHE A 87 -14.24 -26.76 -19.54
C PHE A 87 -12.84 -26.16 -19.51
N PHE A 88 -12.15 -26.05 -20.65
CA PHE A 88 -10.84 -25.41 -20.70
C PHE A 88 -10.90 -23.91 -20.41
N VAL A 89 -11.93 -23.19 -20.87
CA VAL A 89 -12.14 -21.78 -20.53
C VAL A 89 -12.41 -21.62 -19.02
N ILE A 90 -13.23 -22.49 -18.44
CA ILE A 90 -13.48 -22.52 -16.99
C ILE A 90 -12.18 -22.81 -16.25
N VAL A 91 -11.37 -23.79 -16.65
CA VAL A 91 -10.09 -24.08 -15.99
C VAL A 91 -9.09 -22.93 -16.16
N LEU A 92 -8.98 -22.33 -17.35
CA LEU A 92 -8.06 -21.22 -17.61
C LEU A 92 -8.45 -19.91 -16.93
N ILE A 93 -9.74 -19.70 -16.64
CA ILE A 93 -10.21 -18.50 -15.92
C ILE A 93 -10.30 -18.79 -14.41
N CYS A 94 -10.95 -19.88 -14.02
CA CYS A 94 -11.19 -20.21 -12.62
C CYS A 94 -9.93 -20.68 -11.91
N CYS A 95 -8.98 -21.37 -12.57
CA CYS A 95 -7.77 -21.84 -11.88
C CYS A 95 -6.85 -20.67 -11.48
N PRO A 96 -6.55 -19.68 -12.34
CA PRO A 96 -5.83 -18.48 -11.90
C PRO A 96 -6.59 -17.67 -10.86
N VAL A 97 -7.91 -17.50 -11.00
CA VAL A 97 -8.73 -16.81 -9.99
C VAL A 97 -8.71 -17.55 -8.65
N PHE A 98 -8.77 -18.87 -8.67
CA PHE A 98 -8.70 -19.73 -7.48
C PHE A 98 -7.31 -19.70 -6.85
N LEU A 99 -6.24 -19.78 -7.64
CA LEU A 99 -4.84 -19.68 -7.16
C LEU A 99 -4.55 -18.29 -6.58
N LEU A 100 -4.99 -17.22 -7.24
CA LEU A 100 -4.89 -15.85 -6.71
C LEU A 100 -5.75 -15.66 -5.44
N SER A 101 -6.88 -16.36 -5.34
CA SER A 101 -7.70 -16.36 -4.12
C SER A 101 -7.07 -17.15 -2.97
N GLN A 102 -6.36 -18.25 -3.28
CA GLN A 102 -5.64 -19.10 -2.33
C GLN A 102 -4.40 -18.41 -1.74
N GLU A 103 -3.61 -17.72 -2.56
CA GLU A 103 -2.45 -16.94 -2.07
C GLU A 103 -2.85 -15.87 -1.06
N SER A 104 -4.04 -15.25 -1.21
CA SER A 104 -4.53 -14.28 -0.23
C SER A 104 -4.91 -14.90 1.13
N ARG A 105 -5.24 -16.20 1.15
CA ARG A 105 -5.73 -16.92 2.35
C ARG A 105 -4.61 -17.52 3.19
N HIS A 106 -3.52 -17.99 2.58
CA HIS A 106 -2.44 -18.64 3.33
C HIS A 106 -1.68 -17.71 4.29
N GLY A 107 -1.65 -16.39 4.03
CA GLY A 107 -1.07 -15.43 4.97
C GLY A 107 -1.93 -15.13 6.20
N PHE A 108 -3.24 -15.44 6.17
CA PHE A 108 -4.20 -15.11 7.25
C PHE A 108 -4.76 -16.33 7.99
N ASN A 109 -4.55 -17.55 7.49
CA ASN A 109 -4.97 -18.79 8.16
C ASN A 109 -4.18 -19.11 9.45
N SER A 110 -3.22 -18.27 9.85
CA SER A 110 -2.50 -18.39 11.12
C SER A 110 -3.27 -17.81 12.32
N VAL A 111 -4.41 -17.16 12.10
CA VAL A 111 -5.28 -16.65 13.17
C VAL A 111 -6.29 -17.74 13.53
N THR A 112 -5.96 -18.55 14.53
CA THR A 112 -6.79 -19.70 14.96
C THR A 112 -7.58 -19.39 16.23
N ILE A 113 -7.09 -18.45 17.05
CA ILE A 113 -7.72 -18.05 18.31
C ILE A 113 -7.80 -16.53 18.44
N PRO A 114 -8.72 -15.97 19.24
CA PRO A 114 -8.87 -14.51 19.42
C PRO A 114 -7.61 -13.78 19.90
N SER A 115 -6.67 -14.48 20.57
CA SER A 115 -5.36 -13.94 20.94
C SER A 115 -4.39 -13.78 19.76
N ASP A 116 -4.72 -14.32 18.59
CA ASP A 116 -4.02 -14.11 17.33
C ASP A 116 -4.54 -12.86 16.60
N ALA A 117 -5.74 -12.38 16.97
CA ALA A 117 -6.32 -11.17 16.41
C ALA A 117 -5.86 -9.96 17.21
N LEU A 118 -5.12 -9.08 16.53
CA LEU A 118 -4.47 -7.85 17.04
C LEU A 118 -3.14 -8.09 17.76
N PRO A 119 -2.18 -7.15 17.68
CA PRO A 119 -0.95 -7.24 18.45
C PRO A 119 -1.30 -7.14 19.94
N TYR A 120 -1.49 -8.28 20.58
CA TYR A 120 -1.61 -8.42 22.02
C TYR A 120 -0.27 -8.90 22.55
N CYS A 121 0.26 -8.25 23.59
CA CYS A 121 1.39 -8.77 24.34
C CYS A 121 0.88 -9.68 25.45
N PRO A 122 1.15 -11.00 25.40
CA PRO A 122 0.80 -11.90 26.49
C PRO A 122 1.34 -11.42 27.84
N LYS A 123 0.54 -11.55 28.90
CA LYS A 123 0.94 -11.14 30.26
C LYS A 123 2.10 -11.97 30.83
N ASN A 124 2.30 -13.20 30.33
CA ASN A 124 3.29 -14.16 30.81
C ASN A 124 4.31 -14.52 29.72
N MET A 125 4.89 -13.52 29.05
CA MET A 125 5.95 -13.81 28.07
C MET A 125 7.31 -14.04 28.74
N SER A 126 8.10 -14.94 28.16
CA SER A 126 9.51 -14.99 28.49
C SER A 126 10.17 -13.70 27.99
N LYS A 127 11.13 -13.13 28.72
CA LYS A 127 11.79 -11.90 28.26
C LYS A 127 12.78 -12.23 27.16
N ARG A 128 12.31 -12.36 25.92
CA ARG A 128 13.19 -12.36 24.75
C ARG A 128 13.56 -10.92 24.43
N SER A 129 14.85 -10.60 24.39
CA SER A 129 15.31 -9.26 24.04
C SER A 129 15.37 -9.08 22.51
N LEU A 130 15.28 -7.83 22.06
CA LEU A 130 15.65 -7.48 20.68
C LEU A 130 17.10 -7.91 20.38
N PRO A 131 17.41 -8.30 19.12
CA PRO A 131 18.76 -8.65 18.74
C PRO A 131 19.70 -7.44 18.88
N LYS A 132 20.97 -7.71 19.19
CA LYS A 132 22.00 -6.67 19.20
C LYS A 132 22.17 -6.11 17.79
N ILE A 133 22.33 -4.79 17.68
CA ILE A 133 22.56 -4.12 16.41
C ILE A 133 23.92 -4.54 15.85
N ASN A 134 23.92 -5.10 14.65
CA ASN A 134 25.12 -5.40 13.89
C ASN A 134 25.61 -4.11 13.18
N PRO A 135 26.85 -3.66 13.45
CA PRO A 135 27.37 -2.42 12.85
C PRO A 135 27.59 -2.52 11.33
N ASN A 136 27.59 -3.73 10.75
CA ASN A 136 27.88 -3.94 9.33
C ASN A 136 26.63 -4.32 8.51
N LYS A 137 25.43 -4.27 9.10
CA LYS A 137 24.18 -4.57 8.40
C LYS A 137 23.18 -3.44 8.57
N TYR A 138 22.46 -3.14 7.50
CA TYR A 138 21.67 -1.92 7.39
C TYR A 138 20.25 -2.18 6.90
N VAL A 139 19.32 -1.37 7.42
CA VAL A 139 18.01 -1.09 6.82
C VAL A 139 18.08 0.33 6.28
N VAL A 140 17.81 0.52 5.00
CA VAL A 140 17.82 1.82 4.33
C VAL A 140 16.38 2.21 4.03
N PHE A 141 15.89 3.29 4.65
CA PHE A 141 14.58 3.83 4.29
C PHE A 141 14.69 4.77 3.09
N GLN A 142 13.91 4.49 2.06
CA GLN A 142 13.71 5.34 0.89
C GLN A 142 12.24 5.78 0.81
N PRO A 143 11.95 7.08 0.91
CA PRO A 143 10.59 7.57 0.85
C PRO A 143 10.03 7.40 -0.57
N THR A 144 8.74 7.10 -0.63
CA THR A 144 7.96 7.18 -1.88
C THR A 144 7.60 8.63 -2.22
N ASN A 145 7.06 8.87 -3.42
CA ASN A 145 6.50 10.17 -3.79
C ASN A 145 5.13 10.41 -3.10
N THR A 146 5.15 10.51 -1.77
CA THR A 146 3.98 10.67 -0.91
C THR A 146 4.15 11.81 0.08
N GLY A 147 3.04 12.24 0.69
CA GLY A 147 3.02 13.34 1.66
C GLY A 147 3.64 12.98 3.01
N THR A 148 3.82 14.01 3.84
CA THR A 148 4.53 13.98 5.14
C THR A 148 4.11 12.82 6.04
N GLY A 149 2.80 12.63 6.27
CA GLY A 149 2.31 11.59 7.17
C GLY A 149 2.74 10.18 6.76
N ASN A 150 2.60 9.83 5.47
CA ASN A 150 2.99 8.51 4.99
C ASN A 150 4.50 8.28 5.08
N ARG A 151 5.31 9.32 4.84
CA ARG A 151 6.77 9.25 4.97
C ARG A 151 7.18 8.98 6.42
N ILE A 152 6.59 9.68 7.40
CA ILE A 152 6.85 9.47 8.83
C ILE A 152 6.44 8.05 9.24
N LEU A 153 5.22 7.62 8.89
CA LEU A 153 4.72 6.28 9.20
C LEU A 153 5.63 5.17 8.65
N ALA A 154 6.08 5.31 7.40
CA ALA A 154 6.94 4.35 6.75
C ALA A 154 8.37 4.35 7.33
N LEU A 155 8.92 5.53 7.65
CA LEU A 155 10.22 5.66 8.32
C LEU A 155 10.22 4.99 9.70
N VAL A 156 9.20 5.28 10.52
CA VAL A 156 9.01 4.66 11.84
C VAL A 156 8.88 3.13 11.71
N SER A 157 8.22 2.64 10.66
CA SER A 157 8.12 1.21 10.40
C SER A 157 9.44 0.59 9.95
N ALA A 158 10.24 1.29 9.15
CA ALA A 158 11.59 0.86 8.79
C ALA A 158 12.52 0.80 10.03
N TYR A 159 12.33 1.70 11.00
CA TYR A 159 13.02 1.61 12.28
C TYR A 159 12.62 0.36 13.07
N ALA A 160 11.32 0.04 13.15
CA ALA A 160 10.89 -1.22 13.76
C ALA A 160 11.53 -2.45 13.09
N LEU A 161 11.62 -2.45 11.75
CA LEU A 161 12.31 -3.53 11.01
C LEU A 161 13.80 -3.60 11.37
N SER A 162 14.47 -2.46 11.51
CA SER A 162 15.89 -2.41 11.89
C SER A 162 16.12 -2.99 13.28
N LEU A 163 15.21 -2.73 14.22
CA LEU A 163 15.25 -3.31 15.56
C LEU A 163 15.06 -4.84 15.54
N VAL A 164 14.04 -5.34 14.85
CA VAL A 164 13.75 -6.79 14.79
C VAL A 164 14.83 -7.57 14.05
N THR A 165 15.48 -6.96 13.06
CA THR A 165 16.56 -7.61 12.30
C THR A 165 17.95 -7.40 12.92
N GLY A 166 18.09 -6.53 13.91
CA GLY A 166 19.39 -6.22 14.52
C GLY A 166 20.30 -5.44 13.56
N ARG A 167 19.76 -4.46 12.84
CA ARG A 167 20.45 -3.70 11.79
C ARG A 167 20.45 -2.20 12.10
N GLN A 168 21.49 -1.49 11.65
CA GLN A 168 21.51 -0.03 11.72
C GLN A 168 20.48 0.57 10.74
N LEU A 169 19.83 1.67 11.14
CA LEU A 169 18.92 2.40 10.26
C LEU A 169 19.67 3.52 9.52
N LEU A 170 19.61 3.48 8.20
CA LEU A 170 20.02 4.56 7.32
C LEU A 170 18.81 5.18 6.65
N VAL A 171 18.91 6.45 6.31
CA VAL A 171 17.87 7.17 5.57
C VAL A 171 18.45 7.80 4.31
N ASP A 172 17.81 7.52 3.19
CA ASP A 172 18.02 8.19 1.91
C ASP A 172 16.84 9.16 1.69
N TRP A 173 16.91 10.31 2.35
CA TRP A 173 15.81 11.27 2.38
C TRP A 173 15.79 12.15 1.14
N GLN A 174 15.01 11.70 0.14
CA GLN A 174 14.88 12.40 -1.13
C GLN A 174 13.73 13.42 -1.08
N ILE A 175 14.03 14.67 -1.47
CA ILE A 175 12.99 15.65 -1.81
C ILE A 175 12.33 15.29 -3.15
N SER A 176 11.07 15.67 -3.34
CA SER A 176 10.32 15.42 -4.57
C SER A 176 9.38 16.58 -4.89
N SER A 177 8.69 16.51 -6.03
CA SER A 177 7.73 17.52 -6.45
C SER A 177 6.58 17.75 -5.45
N VAL A 178 6.22 16.72 -4.69
CA VAL A 178 5.15 16.77 -3.67
C VAL A 178 5.68 16.89 -2.24
N PHE A 179 7.01 16.82 -2.06
CA PHE A 179 7.66 16.88 -0.75
C PHE A 179 9.03 17.58 -0.84
N LYS A 180 9.05 18.90 -0.62
CA LYS A 180 10.24 19.75 -0.79
C LYS A 180 10.95 20.12 0.52
N ALA A 181 10.85 19.29 1.56
CA ALA A 181 11.52 19.55 2.84
C ALA A 181 12.67 18.58 3.06
N GLN A 182 13.82 19.11 3.49
CA GLN A 182 14.94 18.29 3.94
C GLN A 182 14.61 17.58 5.25
N PHE A 183 15.33 16.49 5.56
CA PHE A 183 15.11 15.78 6.83
C PHE A 183 15.46 16.67 8.03
N SER A 184 16.62 17.32 7.97
CA SER A 184 17.15 18.19 9.03
C SER A 184 16.30 19.42 9.31
N SER A 185 15.51 19.89 8.33
CA SER A 185 14.60 21.02 8.54
C SER A 185 13.31 20.64 9.25
N LEU A 186 13.06 19.34 9.43
CA LEU A 186 11.88 18.78 10.11
C LEU A 186 12.23 18.08 11.42
N PHE A 187 13.33 17.32 11.42
CA PHE A 187 13.66 16.40 12.50
C PHE A 187 15.16 16.34 12.79
N GLU A 188 15.46 16.01 14.04
CA GLU A 188 16.76 15.54 14.49
C GLU A 188 16.66 14.08 14.97
N SER A 189 17.76 13.35 14.84
CA SER A 189 17.86 11.98 15.32
C SER A 189 19.31 11.63 15.62
N ASN A 190 19.55 11.01 16.77
CA ASN A 190 20.83 10.40 17.12
C ASN A 190 20.95 8.95 16.63
N ILE A 191 19.86 8.38 16.09
CA ILE A 191 19.80 6.99 15.61
C ILE A 191 19.99 6.94 14.09
N ILE A 192 19.35 7.85 13.37
CA ILE A 192 19.38 7.89 11.90
C ILE A 192 20.74 8.40 11.42
N LYS A 193 21.34 7.67 10.50
CA LYS A 193 22.49 8.14 9.72
C LYS A 193 22.07 8.32 8.25
N PRO A 194 22.61 9.32 7.54
CA PRO A 194 22.35 9.44 6.11
C PRO A 194 22.98 8.27 5.36
N LEU A 195 22.36 7.79 4.28
CA LEU A 195 22.92 6.71 3.45
C LEU A 195 24.35 7.04 2.97
N SER A 196 24.61 8.32 2.65
CA SER A 196 25.91 8.82 2.22
C SER A 196 27.04 8.65 3.23
N SER A 197 26.74 8.39 4.50
CA SER A 197 27.75 8.09 5.53
C SER A 197 28.34 6.69 5.43
N VAL A 198 27.70 5.79 4.67
CA VAL A 198 28.11 4.40 4.50
C VAL A 198 28.42 4.09 3.04
N VAL A 199 27.58 4.59 2.12
CA VAL A 199 27.76 4.42 0.68
C VAL A 199 28.27 5.74 0.12
N PHE A 200 29.51 5.75 -0.36
CA PHE A 200 30.08 6.93 -0.99
C PHE A 200 29.31 7.28 -2.26
N THR A 201 29.07 8.58 -2.51
CA THR A 201 28.22 9.10 -3.61
C THR A 201 28.62 8.64 -5.02
N ASN A 202 29.82 8.06 -5.18
CA ASN A 202 30.34 7.59 -6.47
C ASN A 202 30.32 6.06 -6.62
N GLN A 203 29.82 5.31 -5.63
CA GLN A 203 29.71 3.85 -5.69
C GLN A 203 28.24 3.45 -5.85
N SER A 204 27.91 2.79 -6.97
CA SER A 204 26.65 2.07 -7.11
C SER A 204 26.69 0.81 -6.25
N MET A 205 25.64 0.56 -5.47
CA MET A 205 25.48 -0.70 -4.74
C MET A 205 25.25 -1.82 -5.76
N ASN A 206 25.96 -2.95 -5.64
CA ASN A 206 25.68 -4.09 -6.49
C ASN A 206 24.34 -4.71 -6.10
N GLU A 207 23.63 -5.30 -7.06
CA GLU A 207 22.36 -5.98 -6.77
C GLU A 207 22.51 -7.09 -5.72
N ASP A 208 23.69 -7.71 -5.64
CA ASP A 208 24.02 -8.73 -4.66
C ASP A 208 24.18 -8.19 -3.22
N ASP A 209 24.33 -6.88 -3.04
CA ASP A 209 24.53 -6.26 -1.73
C ASP A 209 23.20 -5.94 -1.01
N TYR A 210 22.08 -5.89 -1.72
CA TYR A 210 20.80 -5.49 -1.15
C TYR A 210 19.59 -6.40 -1.44
N HIS A 211 18.68 -6.46 -0.47
CA HIS A 211 17.31 -6.90 -0.67
C HIS A 211 16.41 -5.67 -0.85
N PHE A 212 15.57 -5.68 -1.88
CA PHE A 212 14.61 -4.60 -2.11
C PHE A 212 13.23 -4.96 -1.55
N LEU A 213 12.83 -4.27 -0.49
CA LEU A 213 11.56 -4.43 0.19
C LEU A 213 10.59 -3.31 -0.20
N ASN A 214 9.86 -3.55 -1.28
CA ASN A 214 8.82 -2.65 -1.77
C ASN A 214 7.48 -2.91 -1.06
N LEU A 215 7.08 -2.02 -0.15
CA LEU A 215 5.84 -2.09 0.65
C LEU A 215 4.96 -0.89 0.34
N VAL A 216 4.59 -0.74 -0.93
CA VAL A 216 3.76 0.37 -1.39
C VAL A 216 2.32 -0.08 -1.52
N TYR A 217 1.43 0.66 -0.88
CA TYR A 217 -0.01 0.48 -0.99
C TYR A 217 -0.63 1.60 -1.81
N CYS A 218 -1.32 1.21 -2.88
CA CYS A 218 -2.08 2.13 -3.72
C CYS A 218 -3.57 2.02 -3.39
N ARG A 219 -4.07 2.95 -2.57
CA ARG A 219 -5.50 2.96 -2.17
C ARG A 219 -6.45 3.13 -3.36
N GLN A 220 -6.00 3.79 -4.42
CA GLN A 220 -6.81 4.11 -5.61
C GLN A 220 -6.66 3.10 -6.75
N CYS A 221 -5.80 2.10 -6.62
CA CYS A 221 -5.62 1.10 -7.66
C CYS A 221 -6.80 0.13 -7.64
N SER A 222 -7.27 -0.26 -8.83
CA SER A 222 -8.43 -1.13 -9.03
C SER A 222 -8.29 -2.49 -8.33
N LEU A 223 -7.04 -2.95 -8.22
CA LEU A 223 -6.65 -4.13 -7.46
C LEU A 223 -5.94 -3.68 -6.19
N ARG A 224 -6.63 -3.82 -5.04
CA ARG A 224 -6.06 -3.61 -3.70
C ARG A 224 -5.16 -4.79 -3.29
N LEU A 225 -4.34 -5.27 -4.21
CA LEU A 225 -3.40 -6.35 -3.91
C LEU A 225 -2.27 -5.77 -3.06
N ARG A 226 -2.09 -6.32 -1.87
CA ARG A 226 -0.86 -6.08 -1.10
C ARG A 226 0.29 -6.65 -1.91
N HIS A 227 1.40 -5.91 -1.99
CA HIS A 227 2.59 -6.41 -2.66
C HIS A 227 3.00 -7.75 -2.03
N PRO A 228 3.41 -8.78 -2.79
CA PRO A 228 3.82 -10.08 -2.23
C PRO A 228 4.87 -9.97 -1.13
N ASN A 229 5.67 -8.91 -1.17
CA ASN A 229 6.69 -8.59 -0.18
C ASN A 229 6.17 -8.39 1.25
N PHE A 230 4.88 -8.11 1.44
CA PHE A 230 4.30 -8.06 2.80
C PHE A 230 4.38 -9.42 3.51
N VAL A 231 4.36 -10.53 2.75
CA VAL A 231 4.50 -11.88 3.31
C VAL A 231 5.86 -12.08 3.99
N LEU A 232 6.91 -11.42 3.50
CA LEU A 232 8.25 -11.50 4.10
C LEU A 232 8.26 -10.98 5.54
N LEU A 233 7.38 -10.02 5.89
CA LEU A 233 7.30 -9.51 7.26
C LEU A 233 6.77 -10.55 8.26
N ALA A 234 6.08 -11.59 7.77
CA ALA A 234 5.55 -12.69 8.55
C ALA A 234 6.54 -13.88 8.67
N SER A 235 7.72 -13.80 8.07
CA SER A 235 8.72 -14.87 8.13
C SER A 235 9.19 -15.12 9.56
N GLU A 236 9.47 -16.38 9.87
CA GLU A 236 9.98 -16.79 11.19
C GLU A 236 11.34 -16.17 11.52
N ASN A 237 12.19 -16.06 10.50
CA ASN A 237 13.54 -15.53 10.68
C ASN A 237 13.86 -14.55 9.55
N LEU A 238 13.56 -13.28 9.77
CA LEU A 238 13.87 -12.19 8.83
C LEU A 238 15.36 -12.10 8.48
N ASN A 239 16.28 -12.58 9.33
CA ASN A 239 17.70 -12.60 9.00
C ASN A 239 18.10 -13.74 8.04
N LYS A 240 17.28 -14.80 7.93
CA LYS A 240 17.42 -15.81 6.87
C LYS A 240 16.83 -15.33 5.54
N GLU A 241 15.74 -14.57 5.59
CA GLU A 241 15.15 -13.96 4.38
C GLU A 241 16.01 -12.83 3.82
N PHE A 242 16.53 -12.00 4.72
CA PHE A 242 17.38 -10.87 4.39
C PHE A 242 18.82 -11.19 4.75
N THR A 243 19.48 -11.99 3.90
CA THR A 243 20.87 -12.39 4.11
C THR A 243 21.86 -11.26 3.80
N LYS A 244 21.53 -10.43 2.81
CA LYS A 244 22.42 -9.37 2.29
C LYS A 244 22.68 -8.23 3.28
N THR A 245 23.70 -7.44 2.98
CA THR A 245 24.18 -6.32 3.80
C THR A 245 23.13 -5.25 4.00
N PHE A 246 22.37 -4.93 2.96
CA PHE A 246 21.35 -3.87 2.98
C PHE A 246 19.95 -4.43 2.78
N ILE A 247 18.98 -3.87 3.50
CA ILE A 247 17.55 -4.00 3.20
C ILE A 247 17.07 -2.62 2.79
N ILE A 248 16.82 -2.41 1.50
CA ILE A 248 16.29 -1.15 0.99
C ILE A 248 14.77 -1.21 1.09
N VAL A 249 14.21 -0.39 1.96
CA VAL A 249 12.77 -0.32 2.23
C VAL A 249 12.18 0.87 1.52
N ARG A 250 11.32 0.62 0.54
CA ARG A 250 10.51 1.64 -0.12
C ARG A 250 9.04 1.45 0.26
N SER A 251 8.49 2.40 1.01
CA SER A 251 7.12 2.25 1.55
C SER A 251 6.36 3.58 1.67
N ASN A 252 5.04 3.48 1.76
CA ASN A 252 4.12 4.55 2.11
C ASN A 252 3.09 4.13 3.18
N VAL A 253 3.33 3.01 3.89
CA VAL A 253 2.40 2.47 4.88
C VAL A 253 3.04 2.35 6.26
N TYR A 254 2.19 2.25 7.27
CA TYR A 254 2.58 1.90 8.63
C TYR A 254 2.54 0.37 8.80
N PHE A 255 3.68 -0.30 8.68
CA PHE A 255 3.80 -1.77 8.76
C PHE A 255 4.47 -2.26 10.06
N ALA A 256 4.86 -1.36 10.97
CA ALA A 256 5.37 -1.77 12.29
C ALA A 256 4.43 -2.73 13.06
N PRO A 257 3.08 -2.57 13.00
CA PRO A 257 2.18 -3.52 13.64
C PRO A 257 2.27 -4.94 13.08
N ASP A 258 2.59 -5.10 11.79
CA ASP A 258 2.75 -6.43 11.17
C ASP A 258 3.95 -7.17 11.79
N LEU A 259 5.04 -6.45 12.07
CA LEU A 259 6.22 -7.00 12.77
C LEU A 259 5.90 -7.39 14.22
N MET A 260 5.08 -6.58 14.92
CA MET A 260 4.66 -6.88 16.29
C MET A 260 3.64 -8.03 16.35
N ALA A 261 2.81 -8.18 15.32
CA ALA A 261 1.86 -9.27 15.20
C ALA A 261 2.53 -10.61 14.87
N ASN A 262 3.68 -10.62 14.20
CA ASN A 262 4.44 -11.83 13.88
C ASN A 262 4.86 -12.58 15.16
N VAL A 263 4.37 -13.81 15.35
CA VAL A 263 4.59 -14.63 16.56
C VAL A 263 6.06 -14.86 16.88
N HIS A 264 6.95 -14.82 15.89
CA HIS A 264 8.39 -15.04 16.06
C HIS A 264 9.14 -13.79 16.52
N HIS A 265 8.52 -12.59 16.42
CA HIS A 265 9.12 -11.30 16.77
C HIS A 265 8.34 -10.56 17.86
N ARG A 266 7.07 -10.93 18.05
CA ARG A 266 6.13 -10.36 19.01
C ARG A 266 6.74 -10.24 20.40
N GLU A 267 7.36 -11.30 20.90
CA GLU A 267 7.94 -11.33 22.25
C GLU A 267 9.02 -10.25 22.44
N ALA A 268 9.94 -10.15 21.48
CA ALA A 268 11.01 -9.18 21.52
C ALA A 268 10.48 -7.75 21.40
N MET A 269 9.52 -7.51 20.50
CA MET A 269 8.88 -6.20 20.37
C MET A 269 8.07 -5.82 21.62
N CYS A 270 7.32 -6.76 22.19
CA CYS A 270 6.52 -6.58 23.40
C CYS A 270 7.36 -6.35 24.66
N SER A 271 8.60 -6.83 24.69
CA SER A 271 9.51 -6.58 25.81
C SER A 271 9.95 -5.12 25.92
N GLU A 272 9.84 -4.36 24.82
CA GLU A 272 10.33 -2.98 24.69
C GLU A 272 9.20 -1.98 24.43
N PHE A 273 8.11 -2.41 23.81
CA PHE A 273 7.04 -1.54 23.33
C PHE A 273 5.66 -2.11 23.69
N GLU A 274 4.77 -1.23 24.16
CA GLU A 274 3.37 -1.56 24.33
C GLU A 274 2.60 -1.42 23.00
N PRO A 275 1.74 -2.38 22.61
CA PRO A 275 1.05 -2.33 21.31
C PRO A 275 0.20 -1.07 21.11
N LYS A 276 -0.48 -0.64 22.19
CA LYS A 276 -1.32 0.55 22.20
C LYS A 276 -0.53 1.83 21.89
N HIS A 277 0.75 1.84 22.22
CA HIS A 277 1.63 3.00 22.12
C HIS A 277 2.79 2.77 21.13
N LEU A 278 2.73 1.72 20.31
CA LEU A 278 3.84 1.30 19.44
C LEU A 278 4.35 2.46 18.58
N PHE A 279 3.44 3.17 17.90
CA PHE A 279 3.83 4.29 17.04
C PHE A 279 4.51 5.40 17.83
N SER A 280 3.90 5.86 18.93
CA SER A 280 4.44 6.95 19.74
C SER A 280 5.79 6.59 20.36
N SER A 281 5.96 5.36 20.85
CA SER A 281 7.22 4.92 21.46
C SER A 281 8.34 4.81 20.43
N LEU A 282 8.06 4.27 19.24
CA LEU A 282 9.03 4.23 18.16
C LEU A 282 9.35 5.64 17.63
N PHE A 283 8.33 6.48 17.42
CA PHE A 283 8.49 7.85 16.94
C PHE A 283 9.35 8.68 17.90
N ASN A 284 9.00 8.71 19.19
CA ASN A 284 9.71 9.52 20.19
C ASN A 284 11.14 9.03 20.44
N ARG A 285 11.40 7.73 20.26
CA ARG A 285 12.76 7.18 20.33
C ARG A 285 13.59 7.55 19.10
N LEU A 286 12.95 7.63 17.93
CA LEU A 286 13.62 7.83 16.65
C LEU A 286 13.82 9.31 16.29
N LEU A 287 12.81 10.13 16.51
CA LEU A 287 12.71 11.48 15.96
C LEU A 287 12.46 12.49 17.08
N LYS A 288 13.23 13.57 17.03
CA LYS A 288 12.93 14.84 17.69
C LYS A 288 12.62 15.88 16.61
N LEU A 289 11.86 16.90 16.96
CA LEU A 289 11.68 18.03 16.03
C LEU A 289 13.02 18.74 15.81
N SER A 290 13.15 19.40 14.65
CA SER A 290 14.27 20.33 14.48
C SER A 290 14.15 21.49 15.49
N PRO A 291 15.27 22.08 15.94
CA PRO A 291 15.26 23.13 16.96
C PRO A 291 14.34 24.30 16.60
N ASP A 292 14.30 24.69 15.33
CA ASP A 292 13.42 25.76 14.84
C ASP A 292 11.93 25.42 15.04
N LEU A 293 11.52 24.18 14.75
CA LEU A 293 10.13 23.75 14.91
C LEU A 293 9.79 23.49 16.38
N GLU A 294 10.73 22.95 17.15
CA GLU A 294 10.55 22.76 18.59
C GLU A 294 10.38 24.09 19.31
N SER A 295 11.20 25.10 18.99
CA SER A 295 11.07 26.44 19.54
C SER A 295 9.74 27.10 19.20
N GLU A 296 9.24 26.93 17.96
CA GLU A 296 7.95 27.49 17.55
C GLU A 296 6.76 26.79 18.23
N LEU A 297 6.84 25.47 18.36
CA LEU A 297 5.85 24.68 19.10
C LEU A 297 5.83 25.10 20.58
N ASN A 298 6.98 25.13 21.24
CA ASN A 298 7.09 25.50 22.65
C ASN A 298 6.60 26.93 22.89
N HIS A 299 7.00 27.89 22.06
CA HIS A 299 6.47 29.26 22.16
C HIS A 299 4.94 29.31 22.09
N THR A 300 4.32 28.49 21.23
CA THR A 300 2.85 28.42 21.16
C THR A 300 2.26 27.77 22.41
N LEU A 301 2.86 26.70 22.92
CA LEU A 301 2.42 26.01 24.14
C LEU A 301 2.56 26.89 25.39
N ASP A 302 3.61 27.70 25.47
CA ASP A 302 3.85 28.63 26.58
C ASP A 302 2.78 29.74 26.61
N THR A 303 2.27 30.17 25.45
CA THR A 303 1.21 31.21 25.38
C THR A 303 -0.17 30.74 25.85
N ILE A 304 -0.36 29.43 26.01
CA ILE A 304 -1.65 28.80 26.34
C ILE A 304 -1.60 28.04 27.66
N GLU A 305 -0.56 28.25 28.46
CA GLU A 305 -0.26 27.51 29.69
C GLU A 305 -1.52 27.37 30.59
N ASN A 306 -1.78 26.14 31.03
CA ASN A 306 -2.90 25.72 31.88
C ASN A 306 -4.31 25.76 31.24
N ARG A 307 -4.43 25.85 29.91
CA ARG A 307 -5.73 25.75 29.22
C ARG A 307 -5.87 24.43 28.47
N ASP A 308 -7.06 23.84 28.56
CA ASP A 308 -7.41 22.68 27.74
C ASP A 308 -7.55 23.07 26.27
N ILE A 309 -7.08 22.21 25.37
CA ILE A 309 -7.07 22.47 23.93
C ILE A 309 -7.84 21.36 23.23
N ILE A 310 -8.83 21.74 22.43
CA ILE A 310 -9.59 20.79 21.63
C ILE A 310 -9.05 20.83 20.20
N GLY A 311 -8.31 19.78 19.84
CA GLY A 311 -7.74 19.59 18.52
C GLY A 311 -8.76 19.07 17.50
N ILE A 312 -8.86 19.74 16.35
CA ILE A 312 -9.75 19.37 15.24
C ILE A 312 -8.90 19.16 13.99
N GLN A 313 -8.86 17.91 13.50
CA GLN A 313 -8.22 17.57 12.23
C GLN A 313 -9.29 17.34 11.16
N VAL A 314 -9.23 18.09 10.06
CA VAL A 314 -10.15 17.91 8.92
C VAL A 314 -9.40 17.95 7.59
N ARG A 315 -9.40 16.83 6.88
CA ARG A 315 -8.92 16.70 5.50
C ARG A 315 -10.07 16.85 4.51
N LEU A 316 -10.04 17.85 3.64
CA LEU A 316 -11.06 18.16 2.63
C LEU A 316 -10.58 18.02 1.19
N LYS A 317 -9.28 18.08 0.91
CA LYS A 317 -8.77 17.88 -0.44
C LYS A 317 -8.53 16.40 -0.72
N ASP A 318 -8.39 16.11 -2.02
CA ASP A 318 -8.24 14.80 -2.64
C ASP A 318 -9.53 13.98 -2.74
N ARG A 319 -9.47 12.90 -3.53
CA ARG A 319 -10.61 11.99 -3.78
C ARG A 319 -11.14 11.29 -2.52
N VAL A 320 -10.41 11.39 -1.41
CA VAL A 320 -10.76 10.79 -0.10
C VAL A 320 -11.03 11.87 0.96
N GLY A 321 -11.16 13.13 0.57
CA GLY A 321 -11.49 14.23 1.47
C GLY A 321 -12.89 14.08 2.06
N PHE A 322 -13.08 14.60 3.27
CA PHE A 322 -14.36 14.62 3.94
C PHE A 322 -15.35 15.55 3.20
N PRO A 323 -16.66 15.22 3.13
CA PRO A 323 -17.64 16.05 2.45
C PRO A 323 -17.73 17.45 3.08
N LYS A 324 -17.49 18.49 2.27
CA LYS A 324 -17.49 19.89 2.71
C LYS A 324 -18.78 20.31 3.43
N GLN A 325 -19.93 19.79 2.99
CA GLN A 325 -21.23 20.14 3.56
C GLN A 325 -21.42 19.63 4.99
N LYS A 326 -20.66 18.60 5.38
CA LYS A 326 -20.80 17.95 6.69
C LYS A 326 -19.81 18.48 7.73
N VAL A 327 -18.91 19.40 7.38
CA VAL A 327 -17.81 19.79 8.29
C VAL A 327 -18.30 20.50 9.55
N GLY A 328 -19.47 21.16 9.51
CA GLY A 328 -20.07 21.78 10.70
C GLY A 328 -20.27 20.79 11.86
N SER A 329 -20.40 19.48 11.58
CA SER A 329 -20.51 18.47 12.63
C SER A 329 -19.26 18.40 13.52
N PHE A 330 -18.06 18.67 12.97
CA PHE A 330 -16.83 18.70 13.76
C PHE A 330 -16.84 19.87 14.75
N PHE A 331 -17.33 21.04 14.32
CA PHE A 331 -17.39 22.22 15.19
C PHE A 331 -18.41 22.06 16.30
N ASN A 332 -19.59 21.51 15.97
CA ASN A 332 -20.61 21.20 16.98
C ASN A 332 -20.11 20.16 17.98
N CYS A 333 -19.40 19.12 17.52
CA CYS A 333 -18.81 18.12 18.40
C CYS A 333 -17.75 18.73 19.32
N ALA A 334 -16.84 19.55 18.78
CA ALA A 334 -15.84 20.25 19.57
C ALA A 334 -16.48 21.19 20.61
N ASN A 335 -17.52 21.94 20.23
CA ASN A 335 -18.26 22.82 21.15
C ASN A 335 -19.04 22.04 22.21
N TYR A 336 -19.52 20.84 21.90
CA TYR A 336 -20.11 19.96 22.90
C TYR A 336 -19.05 19.46 23.89
N ILE A 337 -17.89 19.03 23.40
CA ILE A 337 -16.77 18.58 24.23
C ILE A 337 -16.26 19.73 25.13
N SER A 338 -16.23 20.96 24.62
CA SER A 338 -15.76 22.14 25.36
C SER A 338 -16.58 22.46 26.59
N THR A 339 -17.83 21.97 26.69
CA THR A 339 -18.65 22.16 27.90
C THR A 339 -18.10 21.46 29.14
N LYS A 340 -17.13 20.55 28.98
CA LYS A 340 -16.49 19.81 30.06
C LYS A 340 -15.25 20.47 30.64
N TYR A 341 -14.78 21.56 30.04
CA TYR A 341 -13.51 22.19 30.36
C TYR A 341 -13.72 23.66 30.73
N GLU A 342 -12.87 24.18 31.61
CA GLU A 342 -12.88 25.59 31.98
C GLU A 342 -12.08 26.39 30.94
N ASP A 343 -12.76 27.32 30.27
CA ASP A 343 -12.19 28.17 29.22
C ASP A 343 -11.27 27.48 28.15
N PRO A 344 -11.76 26.44 27.47
CA PRO A 344 -10.95 25.71 26.50
C PRO A 344 -10.64 26.53 25.25
N LEU A 345 -9.52 26.18 24.63
CA LEU A 345 -9.07 26.67 23.34
C LEU A 345 -9.36 25.64 22.24
N PHE A 346 -9.39 26.10 21.00
CA PHE A 346 -9.58 25.23 19.83
C PHE A 346 -8.38 25.34 18.92
N PHE A 347 -7.89 24.21 18.43
CA PHE A 347 -6.87 24.16 17.40
C PHE A 347 -7.41 23.44 16.16
N ILE A 348 -7.20 24.01 14.97
CA ILE A 348 -7.66 23.40 13.70
C ILE A 348 -6.53 23.16 12.71
N ALA A 349 -6.26 21.87 12.47
CA ALA A 349 -5.42 21.42 11.37
C ALA A 349 -6.31 21.05 10.19
N SER A 350 -6.24 21.83 9.12
CA SER A 350 -6.96 21.52 7.90
C SER A 350 -6.21 21.93 6.66
N ASP A 351 -6.39 21.13 5.62
CA ASP A 351 -6.00 21.47 4.27
C ASP A 351 -7.10 22.28 3.55
N SER A 352 -7.74 23.24 4.22
CA SER A 352 -8.69 24.19 3.60
C SER A 352 -8.73 25.53 4.33
N GLU A 353 -8.22 26.60 3.71
CA GLU A 353 -8.29 27.97 4.25
C GLU A 353 -9.74 28.44 4.43
N GLU A 354 -10.63 28.03 3.53
CA GLU A 354 -12.06 28.32 3.67
C GLU A 354 -12.60 27.73 4.98
N LEU A 355 -12.17 26.51 5.34
CA LEU A 355 -12.56 25.88 6.58
C LEU A 355 -11.96 26.59 7.79
N LYS A 356 -10.67 26.95 7.74
CA LYS A 356 -10.01 27.71 8.83
C LYS A 356 -10.71 29.05 9.08
N ARG A 357 -11.17 29.74 8.02
CA ARG A 357 -11.97 30.96 8.14
C ARG A 357 -13.34 30.70 8.77
N LYS A 358 -14.03 29.62 8.38
CA LYS A 358 -15.29 29.21 9.02
C LYS A 358 -15.11 28.88 10.50
N ALA A 359 -14.03 28.18 10.86
CA ALA A 359 -13.68 27.90 12.24
C ALA A 359 -13.43 29.21 13.02
N LYS A 360 -12.75 30.19 12.43
CA LYS A 360 -12.54 31.51 13.06
C LYS A 360 -13.86 32.22 13.34
N LEU A 361 -14.82 32.17 12.42
CA LEU A 361 -16.15 32.75 12.62
C LEU A 361 -16.94 32.00 13.70
N PHE A 362 -16.76 30.68 13.83
CA PHE A 362 -17.50 29.86 14.77
C PHE A 362 -16.93 29.93 16.19
N PHE A 363 -15.61 29.84 16.35
CA PHE A 363 -14.94 29.80 17.66
C PHE A 363 -14.43 31.17 18.13
N GLY A 364 -14.45 32.20 17.26
CA GLY A 364 -13.99 33.54 17.59
C GLY A 364 -12.53 33.58 18.04
N ASP A 365 -12.28 34.26 19.16
CA ASP A 365 -10.93 34.47 19.72
C ASP A 365 -10.37 33.23 20.42
N LYS A 366 -11.19 32.18 20.63
CA LYS A 366 -10.74 30.90 21.20
C LYS A 366 -9.99 30.02 20.20
N LEU A 367 -9.91 30.42 18.93
CA LEU A 367 -9.21 29.66 17.90
C LEU A 367 -7.71 30.00 17.85
N LEU A 368 -6.88 29.02 18.20
CA LEU A 368 -5.43 29.07 18.07
C LEU A 368 -4.97 29.07 16.62
N LYS A 369 -3.90 29.82 16.34
CA LYS A 369 -3.30 29.94 15.01
C LYS A 369 -1.79 29.90 15.10
N PHE A 370 -1.18 29.05 14.28
CA PHE A 370 0.24 29.19 13.95
C PHE A 370 0.46 30.35 12.98
N THR A 371 1.66 30.93 13.04
CA THR A 371 2.12 31.99 12.14
C THR A 371 2.34 31.45 10.72
N ARG A 372 2.73 30.18 10.58
CA ARG A 372 2.96 29.56 9.28
C ARG A 372 1.66 29.13 8.61
N LYS A 373 1.52 29.53 7.34
CA LYS A 373 0.44 29.04 6.49
C LYS A 373 0.80 27.62 6.00
N PRO A 374 0.02 26.59 6.32
CA PRO A 374 0.23 25.29 5.72
C PRO A 374 -0.19 25.34 4.25
N ARG A 375 0.43 24.50 3.41
CA ARG A 375 -0.05 24.09 2.06
C ARG A 375 0.57 24.77 0.85
N GLU A 376 1.78 25.26 0.96
CA GLU A 376 2.65 25.15 -0.20
C GLU A 376 3.28 23.76 -0.18
N PHE A 377 3.40 23.08 -1.33
CA PHE A 377 4.35 21.95 -1.49
C PHE A 377 5.80 22.49 -1.48
N SER A 378 6.06 23.42 -0.56
CA SER A 378 7.33 24.01 -0.22
C SER A 378 7.76 23.45 1.12
N GLU A 379 9.03 23.66 1.45
CA GLU A 379 9.58 23.30 2.74
C GLU A 379 8.78 23.90 3.90
N LYS A 380 8.47 25.19 3.85
CA LYS A 380 7.69 25.90 4.89
C LYS A 380 6.30 25.32 5.08
N GLY A 381 5.62 24.94 3.99
CA GLY A 381 4.30 24.32 4.07
C GLY A 381 4.33 22.93 4.69
N ILE A 382 5.42 22.17 4.49
CA ILE A 382 5.64 20.86 5.11
C ILE A 382 6.01 21.01 6.58
N GLN A 383 6.87 21.96 6.93
CA GLN A 383 7.18 22.33 8.31
C GLN A 383 5.91 22.68 9.09
N ALA A 384 5.04 23.52 8.51
CA ALA A 384 3.74 23.85 9.11
C ALA A 384 2.85 22.61 9.29
N ALA A 385 2.87 21.66 8.36
CA ALA A 385 2.13 20.40 8.51
C ALA A 385 2.70 19.51 9.63
N VAL A 386 4.02 19.52 9.84
CA VAL A 386 4.64 18.83 10.99
C VAL A 386 4.22 19.51 12.30
N LEU A 387 4.25 20.84 12.38
CA LEU A 387 3.76 21.58 13.55
C LEU A 387 2.28 21.30 13.84
N ASP A 388 1.41 21.28 12.81
CA ASP A 388 0.01 20.90 12.95
C ASP A 388 -0.13 19.49 13.56
N LEU A 389 0.68 18.51 13.12
CA LEU A 389 0.68 17.16 13.68
C LEU A 389 1.12 17.14 15.15
N MET A 390 2.17 17.88 15.49
CA MET A 390 2.71 17.92 16.86
C MET A 390 1.74 18.63 17.80
N MET A 391 1.13 19.73 17.37
CA MET A 391 0.12 20.45 18.15
C MET A 391 -1.11 19.58 18.43
N LEU A 392 -1.61 18.88 17.41
CA LEU A 392 -2.71 17.93 17.59
C LEU A 392 -2.37 16.83 18.61
N SER A 393 -1.10 16.44 18.73
CA SER A 393 -0.66 15.42 19.69
C SER A 393 -0.61 15.93 21.15
N LYS A 394 -0.72 17.24 21.36
CA LYS A 394 -0.75 17.89 22.67
C LYS A 394 -2.17 18.29 23.13
N CYS A 395 -3.16 18.12 22.27
CA CYS A 395 -4.57 18.40 22.55
C CYS A 395 -5.24 17.26 23.32
#